data_AF-A0A231HBQ0-F1
#
_entry.id   AF-A0A231HBQ0-F1
#
_cell.length_a   1.000
_cell.length_b   1.000
_cell.length_c   1.000
_cell.angle_alpha   90.00
_cell.angle_beta   90.00
_cell.angle_gamma   90.00
#
_symmetry.space_group_name_H-M   'P 1'
#
loop_
_entity.id
_entity.type
_entity.pdbx_description
1 polymer ?
#
loop_
_entity_poly.entity_id
_entity_poly.type
_entity_poly.pdbx_seq_one_letter_code
_entity_poly.pdbx_strand_id
1 'polypeptide(L)'
;MADERASLPRRQLGRFVRRQREENTSLTQEAVAKAMQWSHSKYARLERGEPGKVLDRDLVELGKILEIPENQVGAMIELARQVAEKTWYNSFNDLIRANFDVYMRLETDARSMEIWRPDIVPGLFQTADYASALNRIYFPKESEEEHARRIQLKLQRQKILTRKKAPVVVDLVLHESVLHTVVGNHSVTASQLRHLADISTRPNVTIRVLPYSVGFPLGTPVGPFAILDFEASSNGVAEPTVVYVENYTGDMYLEEDADVQRYRRASATIQHTALDAVASRTLLRRAARKDATK
;
A
#
# COMPACT_ATOMS: atom_id res chain seq x y z
N MET A 1 -1.52 5.14 -20.55
CA MET A 1 -2.05 3.75 -20.51
C MET A 1 -1.88 3.27 -19.07
N ALA A 2 -2.89 2.62 -18.48
CA ALA A 2 -2.77 2.14 -17.11
C ALA A 2 -1.74 1.01 -17.06
N ASP A 3 -0.71 1.20 -16.25
CA ASP A 3 0.28 0.19 -15.93
C ASP A 3 -0.39 -0.78 -14.95
N GLU A 4 -0.85 -1.92 -15.46
CA GLU A 4 -1.54 -2.99 -14.71
C GLU A 4 -0.52 -3.73 -13.82
N ARG A 5 0.10 -2.98 -12.91
CA ARG A 5 1.22 -3.42 -12.06
C ARG A 5 0.75 -4.56 -11.19
N ALA A 6 1.22 -5.75 -11.52
CA ALA A 6 0.77 -6.92 -10.81
C ALA A 6 1.25 -6.93 -9.34
N SER A 7 0.62 -7.79 -8.54
CA SER A 7 1.38 -9.03 -8.28
C SER A 7 2.59 -8.89 -7.34
N LEU A 8 2.55 -8.62 -6.02
CA LEU A 8 3.83 -8.31 -5.31
C LEU A 8 4.90 -9.42 -5.36
N PRO A 9 4.61 -10.67 -4.92
CA PRO A 9 5.38 -11.86 -5.27
C PRO A 9 5.72 -12.03 -6.77
N ARG A 10 4.92 -11.46 -7.68
CA ARG A 10 5.15 -11.49 -9.13
C ARG A 10 6.17 -10.45 -9.60
N ARG A 11 6.20 -9.28 -8.96
CA ARG A 11 7.23 -8.24 -9.11
C ARG A 11 8.56 -8.75 -8.56
N GLN A 12 8.55 -9.37 -7.38
CA GLN A 12 9.71 -10.07 -6.81
C GLN A 12 10.20 -11.20 -7.74
N LEU A 13 9.30 -12.03 -8.27
CA LEU A 13 9.61 -13.06 -9.27
C LEU A 13 10.25 -12.47 -10.54
N GLY A 14 9.64 -11.42 -11.12
CA GLY A 14 10.16 -10.78 -12.33
C GLY A 14 11.52 -10.12 -12.12
N ARG A 15 11.70 -9.39 -11.01
CA ARG A 15 12.98 -8.80 -10.58
C ARG A 15 14.04 -9.88 -10.35
N PHE A 16 13.67 -11.01 -9.73
CA PHE A 16 14.58 -12.14 -9.51
C PHE A 16 15.03 -12.78 -10.84
N VAL A 17 14.09 -13.15 -11.73
CA VAL A 17 14.39 -13.70 -13.07
C VAL A 17 15.27 -12.74 -13.87
N ARG A 18 14.91 -11.45 -13.90
CA ARG A 18 15.66 -10.41 -14.59
C ARG A 18 17.09 -10.28 -14.04
N ARG A 19 17.26 -10.27 -12.72
CA ARG A 19 18.57 -10.17 -12.06
C ARG A 19 19.46 -11.35 -12.43
N GLN A 20 18.94 -12.58 -12.35
CA GLN A 20 19.70 -13.78 -12.72
C GLN A 20 20.12 -13.75 -14.21
N ARG A 21 19.27 -13.24 -15.11
CA ARG A 21 19.66 -12.99 -16.50
C ARG A 21 20.71 -11.88 -16.64
N GLU A 22 20.60 -10.77 -15.91
CA GLU A 22 21.55 -9.66 -15.97
C GLU A 22 22.93 -10.00 -15.36
N GLU A 23 22.97 -10.92 -14.39
CA GLU A 23 24.20 -11.50 -13.83
C GLU A 23 24.92 -12.43 -14.85
N ASN A 24 24.19 -13.10 -15.75
CA ASN A 24 24.75 -13.84 -16.88
C ASN A 24 24.73 -12.99 -18.18
N THR A 25 25.79 -12.20 -18.38
CA THR A 25 25.90 -11.22 -19.49
C THR A 25 25.79 -11.80 -20.91
N SER A 26 25.83 -13.13 -21.08
CA SER A 26 25.62 -13.80 -22.37
C SER A 26 24.15 -13.98 -22.76
N LEU A 27 23.21 -13.81 -21.80
CA LEU A 27 21.80 -14.13 -21.98
C LEU A 27 20.94 -12.88 -22.26
N THR A 28 20.53 -12.72 -23.52
CA THR A 28 19.51 -11.73 -23.92
C THR A 28 18.10 -12.25 -23.65
N GLN A 29 17.11 -11.34 -23.52
CA GLN A 29 15.70 -11.72 -23.40
C GLN A 29 15.23 -12.61 -24.57
N GLU A 30 15.74 -12.38 -25.78
CA GLU A 30 15.45 -13.19 -26.97
C GLU A 30 16.07 -14.59 -26.89
N ALA A 31 17.31 -14.71 -26.41
CA ALA A 31 17.99 -16.00 -26.25
C ALA A 31 17.25 -16.90 -25.24
N VAL A 32 16.88 -16.35 -24.08
CA VAL A 32 16.13 -17.09 -23.04
C VAL A 32 14.73 -17.44 -23.53
N ALA A 33 14.02 -16.51 -24.19
CA ALA A 33 12.71 -16.78 -24.77
C ALA A 33 12.76 -17.92 -25.82
N LYS A 34 13.79 -17.93 -26.68
CA LYS A 34 14.01 -18.98 -27.68
C LYS A 34 14.29 -20.34 -27.03
N ALA A 35 15.14 -20.39 -26.00
CA ALA A 35 15.43 -21.61 -25.24
C ALA A 35 14.17 -22.17 -24.55
N MET A 36 13.35 -21.30 -23.96
CA MET A 36 12.06 -21.63 -23.34
C MET A 36 10.93 -21.95 -24.34
N GLN A 37 11.17 -21.83 -25.65
CA GLN A 37 10.14 -21.92 -26.71
C GLN A 37 8.96 -20.95 -26.49
N TRP A 38 9.25 -19.76 -25.97
CA TRP A 38 8.28 -18.70 -25.69
C TRP A 38 8.41 -17.55 -26.69
N SER A 39 7.33 -16.77 -26.86
CA SER A 39 7.45 -15.49 -27.53
C SER A 39 8.29 -14.53 -26.67
N HIS A 40 9.08 -13.66 -27.32
CA HIS A 40 9.84 -12.61 -26.64
C HIS A 40 8.93 -11.77 -25.71
N SER A 41 7.70 -11.45 -26.16
CA SER A 41 6.71 -10.76 -25.33
C SER A 41 6.38 -11.54 -24.05
N LYS A 42 6.15 -12.86 -24.09
CA LYS A 42 5.86 -13.65 -22.88
C LYS A 42 7.01 -13.59 -21.87
N TYR A 43 8.26 -13.70 -22.32
CA TYR A 43 9.42 -13.63 -21.44
C TYR A 43 9.64 -12.21 -20.87
N ALA A 44 9.56 -11.17 -21.71
CA ALA A 44 9.68 -9.79 -21.26
C ALA A 44 8.58 -9.38 -20.27
N ARG A 45 7.36 -9.94 -20.38
CA ARG A 45 6.31 -9.78 -19.37
C ARG A 45 6.65 -10.44 -18.04
N LEU A 46 7.27 -11.62 -18.05
CA LEU A 46 7.73 -12.28 -16.83
C LEU A 46 8.77 -11.40 -16.09
N GLU A 47 9.79 -10.88 -16.78
CA GLU A 47 10.79 -10.00 -16.16
C GLU A 47 10.20 -8.69 -15.60
N ARG A 48 9.15 -8.16 -16.22
CA ARG A 48 8.42 -6.98 -15.71
C ARG A 48 7.38 -7.33 -14.63
N GLY A 49 7.18 -8.61 -14.32
CA GLY A 49 6.17 -9.08 -13.37
C GLY A 49 4.73 -9.01 -13.88
N GLU A 50 4.48 -8.67 -15.15
CA GLU A 50 3.14 -8.50 -15.73
C GLU A 50 2.30 -9.79 -15.72
N PRO A 51 0.96 -9.71 -15.73
CA PRO A 51 0.04 -10.86 -15.75
C PRO A 51 0.32 -11.88 -16.88
N GLY A 52 0.07 -13.17 -16.58
CA GLY A 52 0.34 -14.28 -17.49
C GLY A 52 0.57 -15.62 -16.77
N LYS A 53 0.33 -16.73 -17.46
CA LYS A 53 0.48 -18.09 -16.91
C LYS A 53 1.91 -18.62 -17.09
N VAL A 54 2.53 -19.03 -16.00
CA VAL A 54 3.80 -19.75 -15.93
C VAL A 54 3.58 -20.95 -14.99
N LEU A 55 4.07 -22.12 -15.37
CA LEU A 55 3.92 -23.36 -14.58
C LEU A 55 5.19 -23.64 -13.75
N ASP A 56 5.08 -24.36 -12.65
CA ASP A 56 6.22 -24.78 -11.82
C ASP A 56 7.32 -25.46 -12.65
N ARG A 57 6.94 -26.34 -13.59
CA ARG A 57 7.89 -27.00 -14.53
C ARG A 57 8.62 -26.00 -15.43
N ASP A 58 7.96 -24.91 -15.81
CA ASP A 58 8.55 -23.88 -16.66
C ASP A 58 9.58 -23.07 -15.86
N LEU A 59 9.33 -22.87 -14.55
CA LEU A 59 10.27 -22.21 -13.64
C LEU A 59 11.49 -23.10 -13.33
N VAL A 60 11.31 -24.42 -13.20
CA VAL A 60 12.43 -25.36 -13.11
C VAL A 60 13.31 -25.29 -14.36
N GLU A 61 12.72 -25.29 -15.55
CA GLU A 61 13.49 -25.23 -16.81
C GLU A 61 14.18 -23.86 -17.00
N LEU A 62 13.48 -22.77 -16.67
CA LEU A 62 14.06 -21.43 -16.66
C LEU A 62 15.23 -21.32 -15.66
N GLY A 63 15.13 -21.99 -14.51
CA GLY A 63 16.20 -22.12 -13.53
C GLY A 63 17.48 -22.73 -14.12
N LYS A 64 17.36 -23.77 -14.95
CA LYS A 64 18.52 -24.37 -15.65
C LYS A 64 19.11 -23.42 -16.68
N ILE A 65 18.27 -22.77 -17.50
CA ILE A 65 18.73 -21.88 -18.58
C ILE A 65 19.43 -20.63 -18.03
N LEU A 66 18.99 -20.13 -16.88
CA LEU A 66 19.59 -19.00 -16.18
C LEU A 66 20.68 -19.41 -15.18
N GLU A 67 21.06 -20.70 -15.13
CA GLU A 67 22.07 -21.27 -14.23
C GLU A 67 21.82 -20.98 -12.72
N ILE A 68 20.55 -20.85 -12.35
CA ILE A 68 20.10 -20.47 -11.00
C ILE A 68 20.34 -21.63 -10.03
N PRO A 69 21.00 -21.39 -8.87
CA PRO A 69 21.18 -22.40 -7.83
C PRO A 69 19.86 -23.04 -7.38
N GLU A 70 19.85 -24.37 -7.21
CA GLU A 70 18.63 -25.16 -6.96
C GLU A 70 17.83 -24.70 -5.72
N ASN A 71 18.52 -24.23 -4.68
CA ASN A 71 17.90 -23.64 -3.49
C ASN A 71 17.14 -22.34 -3.77
N GLN A 72 17.52 -21.56 -4.80
CA GLN A 72 16.82 -20.35 -5.23
C GLN A 72 15.69 -20.66 -6.23
N VAL A 73 15.81 -21.74 -7.03
CA VAL A 73 14.70 -22.22 -7.89
C VAL A 73 13.47 -22.57 -7.05
N GLY A 74 13.66 -23.16 -5.86
CA GLY A 74 12.58 -23.40 -4.90
C GLY A 74 11.87 -22.10 -4.48
N ALA A 75 12.63 -21.06 -4.11
CA ALA A 75 12.06 -19.74 -3.76
C ALA A 75 11.32 -19.08 -4.94
N MET A 76 11.83 -19.25 -6.17
CA MET A 76 11.18 -18.76 -7.39
C MET A 76 9.81 -19.43 -7.64
N ILE A 77 9.69 -20.73 -7.39
CA ILE A 77 8.44 -21.48 -7.47
C ILE A 77 7.46 -21.05 -6.37
N GLU A 78 7.91 -20.88 -5.13
CA GLU A 78 7.06 -20.43 -4.03
C GLU A 78 6.50 -19.02 -4.26
N LEU A 79 7.29 -18.10 -4.81
CA LEU A 79 6.79 -16.79 -5.25
C LEU A 79 5.68 -16.93 -6.30
N ALA A 80 5.87 -17.78 -7.31
CA ALA A 80 4.85 -18.02 -8.34
C ALA A 80 3.58 -18.67 -7.79
N ARG A 81 3.68 -19.52 -6.76
CA ARG A 81 2.53 -20.11 -6.05
C ARG A 81 1.78 -19.06 -5.22
N GLN A 82 2.48 -18.14 -4.54
CA GLN A 82 1.87 -17.00 -3.85
C GLN A 82 1.15 -16.02 -4.81
N VAL A 83 1.51 -16.00 -6.10
CA VAL A 83 0.73 -15.30 -7.14
C VAL A 83 -0.59 -16.01 -7.47
N ALA A 84 -0.66 -17.34 -7.28
CA ALA A 84 -1.83 -18.15 -7.56
C ALA A 84 -2.76 -18.35 -6.34
N GLU A 85 -2.29 -18.03 -5.12
CA GLU A 85 -3.14 -18.04 -3.94
C GLU A 85 -4.31 -17.04 -4.07
N LYS A 86 -5.50 -17.44 -3.60
CA LYS A 86 -6.70 -16.61 -3.67
C LYS A 86 -6.55 -15.39 -2.79
N THR A 87 -6.29 -14.23 -3.39
CA THR A 87 -6.30 -12.95 -2.68
C THR A 87 -7.60 -12.75 -1.93
N TRP A 88 -7.49 -12.37 -0.64
CA TRP A 88 -8.62 -12.33 0.29
C TRP A 88 -9.76 -11.39 -0.15
N TYR A 89 -9.45 -10.42 -1.02
CA TYR A 89 -10.40 -9.47 -1.57
C TYR A 89 -11.08 -9.88 -2.88
N ASN A 90 -10.79 -11.08 -3.42
CA ASN A 90 -11.36 -11.56 -4.70
C ASN A 90 -12.90 -11.57 -4.73
N SER A 91 -13.57 -11.68 -3.58
CA SER A 91 -15.04 -11.59 -3.42
C SER A 91 -15.60 -10.15 -3.46
N PHE A 92 -14.74 -9.16 -3.69
CA PHE A 92 -15.06 -7.74 -3.77
C PHE A 92 -14.47 -7.07 -5.03
N ASN A 93 -14.01 -7.84 -6.02
CA ASN A 93 -13.39 -7.31 -7.25
C ASN A 93 -14.33 -6.40 -8.05
N ASP A 94 -15.64 -6.59 -7.94
CA ASP A 94 -16.69 -5.73 -8.48
C ASP A 94 -16.76 -4.35 -7.81
N LEU A 95 -16.25 -4.22 -6.58
CA LEU A 95 -16.28 -2.98 -5.79
C LEU A 95 -14.95 -2.22 -5.80
N ILE A 96 -13.84 -2.86 -6.17
CA ILE A 96 -12.51 -2.23 -6.14
C ILE A 96 -12.34 -1.34 -7.39
N ARG A 97 -11.95 -0.07 -7.18
CA ARG A 97 -11.59 0.83 -8.29
C ARG A 97 -10.37 0.24 -9.03
N ALA A 98 -10.35 0.36 -10.36
CA ALA A 98 -9.21 -0.06 -11.16
C ALA A 98 -7.88 0.50 -10.60
N ASN A 99 -6.86 -0.35 -10.50
CA ASN A 99 -5.53 -0.10 -9.92
C ASN A 99 -5.48 0.07 -8.38
N PHE A 100 -6.60 0.05 -7.65
CA PHE A 100 -6.59 0.13 -6.19
C PHE A 100 -6.28 -1.23 -5.51
N ASP A 101 -6.52 -2.33 -6.22
CA ASP A 101 -6.10 -3.68 -5.84
C ASP A 101 -4.57 -3.80 -5.71
N VAL A 102 -3.83 -3.10 -6.56
CA VAL A 102 -2.35 -3.01 -6.52
C VAL A 102 -1.90 -2.38 -5.21
N TYR A 103 -2.47 -1.24 -4.83
CA TYR A 103 -2.18 -0.59 -3.54
C TYR A 103 -2.59 -1.48 -2.36
N MET A 104 -3.78 -2.10 -2.39
CA MET A 104 -4.21 -3.03 -1.34
C MET A 104 -3.26 -4.21 -1.14
N ARG A 105 -2.63 -4.70 -2.22
CA ARG A 105 -1.61 -5.74 -2.16
C ARG A 105 -0.34 -5.23 -1.46
N LEU A 106 0.20 -4.10 -1.95
CA LEU A 106 1.38 -3.45 -1.37
C LEU A 106 1.17 -3.15 0.12
N GLU A 107 -0.01 -2.65 0.50
CA GLU A 107 -0.40 -2.38 1.88
C GLU A 107 -0.51 -3.64 2.75
N THR A 108 -0.91 -4.79 2.17
CA THR A 108 -1.01 -6.08 2.87
C THR A 108 0.37 -6.64 3.21
N ASP A 109 1.31 -6.53 2.28
CA ASP A 109 2.64 -7.13 2.36
C ASP A 109 3.68 -6.17 2.97
N ALA A 110 3.33 -4.89 3.18
CA ALA A 110 4.19 -3.91 3.82
C ALA A 110 4.59 -4.29 5.25
N ARG A 111 5.86 -4.06 5.57
CA ARG A 111 6.46 -4.13 6.90
C ARG A 111 6.21 -2.84 7.68
N SER A 112 6.41 -1.70 7.02
CA SER A 112 6.17 -0.38 7.58
C SER A 112 5.61 0.58 6.55
N MET A 113 4.85 1.58 7.03
CA MET A 113 4.25 2.64 6.21
C MET A 113 4.41 4.00 6.89
N GLU A 114 4.92 4.98 6.15
CA GLU A 114 4.83 6.40 6.51
C GLU A 114 3.69 7.02 5.68
N ILE A 115 2.71 7.65 6.32
CA ILE A 115 1.49 8.15 5.65
C ILE A 115 1.27 9.62 5.99
N TRP A 116 1.17 10.46 4.96
CA TRP A 116 0.76 11.87 5.06
C TRP A 116 -0.66 12.05 4.52
N ARG A 117 -1.58 12.57 5.34
CA ARG A 117 -2.94 12.96 4.90
C ARG A 117 -3.27 14.40 5.30
N PRO A 118 -3.25 15.35 4.34
CA PRO A 118 -3.70 16.73 4.56
C PRO A 118 -5.23 16.89 4.51
N ASP A 119 -5.92 15.87 4.01
CA ASP A 119 -7.25 15.94 3.41
C ASP A 119 -8.33 15.22 4.24
N ILE A 120 -8.09 13.96 4.60
CA ILE A 120 -9.08 13.07 5.20
C ILE A 120 -8.42 11.95 6.02
N VAL A 121 -9.15 11.37 6.97
CA VAL A 121 -8.68 10.18 7.68
C VAL A 121 -8.49 9.03 6.68
N PRO A 122 -7.30 8.40 6.60
CA PRO A 122 -7.04 7.37 5.59
C PRO A 122 -7.84 6.09 5.89
N GLY A 123 -8.20 5.34 4.85
CA GLY A 123 -9.12 4.19 4.95
C GLY A 123 -8.74 3.10 5.96
N LEU A 124 -7.44 2.96 6.28
CA LEU A 124 -6.95 2.06 7.33
C LEU A 124 -7.34 2.45 8.76
N PHE A 125 -7.77 3.69 8.97
CA PHE A 125 -8.05 4.26 10.28
C PHE A 125 -9.50 4.75 10.40
N GLN A 126 -10.34 4.52 9.38
CA GLN A 126 -11.74 4.93 9.38
C GLN A 126 -12.63 3.98 10.18
N THR A 127 -13.52 4.51 11.03
CA THR A 127 -14.62 3.74 11.62
C THR A 127 -15.66 3.37 10.56
N ALA A 128 -16.49 2.36 10.86
CA ALA A 128 -17.56 1.93 9.94
C ALA A 128 -18.52 3.08 9.58
N ASP A 129 -18.93 3.88 10.55
CA ASP A 129 -19.87 5.00 10.34
C ASP A 129 -19.25 6.13 9.50
N TYR A 130 -17.98 6.47 9.76
CA TYR A 130 -17.25 7.49 9.00
C TYR A 130 -17.05 7.04 7.55
N ALA A 131 -16.69 5.77 7.33
CA ALA A 131 -16.58 5.19 6.01
C ALA A 131 -17.94 5.08 5.29
N SER A 132 -19.03 4.81 6.02
CA SER A 132 -20.40 4.72 5.48
C SER A 132 -20.88 6.09 4.98
N ALA A 133 -20.67 7.14 5.78
CA ALA A 133 -20.99 8.51 5.40
C ALA A 133 -20.28 8.95 4.11
N LEU A 134 -19.01 8.59 3.93
CA LEU A 134 -18.25 8.89 2.70
C LEU A 134 -18.71 8.04 1.50
N ASN A 135 -18.90 6.73 1.69
CA ASN A 135 -19.30 5.83 0.61
C ASN A 135 -20.66 6.24 0.01
N ARG A 136 -21.62 6.69 0.83
CA ARG A 136 -22.93 7.16 0.37
C ARG A 136 -22.86 8.42 -0.50
N ILE A 137 -21.89 9.30 -0.24
CA ILE A 137 -21.66 10.51 -1.04
C ILE A 137 -20.98 10.16 -2.37
N TYR A 138 -19.99 9.26 -2.33
CA TYR A 138 -19.19 8.91 -3.52
C TYR A 138 -19.91 7.92 -4.45
N PHE A 139 -20.74 7.02 -3.91
CA PHE A 139 -21.49 6.01 -4.64
C PHE A 139 -23.03 6.12 -4.43
N PRO A 140 -23.67 7.28 -4.71
CA PRO A 140 -25.06 7.56 -4.33
C PRO A 140 -26.13 6.74 -5.08
N LYS A 141 -25.71 5.79 -5.92
CA LYS A 141 -26.57 4.89 -6.72
C LYS A 141 -26.43 3.42 -6.31
N GLU A 142 -25.53 3.10 -5.39
CA GLU A 142 -25.38 1.75 -4.87
C GLU A 142 -26.50 1.38 -3.91
N SER A 143 -26.78 0.09 -3.84
CA SER A 143 -27.66 -0.52 -2.85
C SER A 143 -27.04 -0.54 -1.45
N GLU A 144 -27.90 -0.71 -0.44
CA GLU A 144 -27.47 -0.93 0.95
C GLU A 144 -26.54 -2.16 1.09
N GLU A 145 -26.75 -3.19 0.27
CA GLU A 145 -25.91 -4.40 0.25
C GLU A 145 -24.50 -4.13 -0.31
N GLU A 146 -24.39 -3.37 -1.40
CA GLU A 146 -23.10 -2.95 -1.95
C GLU A 146 -22.34 -2.03 -0.97
N HIS A 147 -23.04 -1.07 -0.37
CA HIS A 147 -22.47 -0.24 0.70
C HIS A 147 -21.98 -1.08 1.89
N ALA A 148 -22.77 -2.05 2.37
CA ALA A 148 -22.36 -2.96 3.44
C ALA A 148 -21.12 -3.79 3.06
N ARG A 149 -21.06 -4.31 1.83
CA ARG A 149 -19.88 -5.02 1.30
C ARG A 149 -18.65 -4.11 1.21
N ARG A 150 -18.79 -2.83 0.85
CA ARG A 150 -17.69 -1.85 0.88
C ARG A 150 -17.16 -1.60 2.30
N ILE A 151 -18.04 -1.55 3.30
CA ILE A 151 -17.62 -1.44 4.71
C ILE A 151 -16.91 -2.73 5.16
N GLN A 152 -17.44 -3.90 4.80
CA GLN A 152 -16.81 -5.19 5.09
C GLN A 152 -15.40 -5.28 4.48
N LEU A 153 -15.22 -4.93 3.21
CA LEU A 153 -13.93 -4.85 2.53
C LEU A 153 -12.93 -3.98 3.31
N LYS A 154 -13.38 -2.80 3.77
CA LYS A 154 -12.55 -1.87 4.55
C LYS A 154 -12.16 -2.44 5.91
N LEU A 155 -13.10 -3.03 6.65
CA LEU A 155 -12.82 -3.68 7.95
C LEU A 155 -11.89 -4.90 7.82
N GLN A 156 -11.96 -5.65 6.72
CA GLN A 156 -11.01 -6.72 6.43
C GLN A 156 -9.60 -6.17 6.15
N ARG A 157 -9.48 -5.13 5.32
CA ARG A 157 -8.22 -4.44 5.01
C ARG A 157 -7.50 -3.93 6.27
N GLN A 158 -8.25 -3.36 7.23
CA GLN A 158 -7.72 -2.83 8.49
C GLN A 158 -7.05 -3.89 9.39
N LYS A 159 -7.25 -5.19 9.15
CA LYS A 159 -6.65 -6.26 9.95
C LYS A 159 -5.12 -6.27 9.93
N ILE A 160 -4.47 -5.63 8.95
CA ILE A 160 -3.01 -5.50 8.92
C ILE A 160 -2.44 -4.77 10.14
N LEU A 161 -3.21 -3.84 10.75
CA LEU A 161 -2.84 -3.10 11.96
C LEU A 161 -2.96 -3.95 13.24
N THR A 162 -3.73 -5.03 13.18
CA THR A 162 -4.14 -5.83 14.36
C THR A 162 -3.80 -7.32 14.29
N ARG A 163 -3.26 -7.79 13.15
CA ARG A 163 -2.82 -9.19 12.96
C ARG A 163 -1.77 -9.61 14.00
N LYS A 164 -1.85 -10.86 14.46
CA LYS A 164 -0.98 -11.38 15.54
C LYS A 164 0.49 -11.52 15.11
N LYS A 165 0.75 -11.95 13.88
CA LYS A 165 2.10 -12.12 13.31
C LYS A 165 2.45 -10.87 12.51
N ALA A 166 3.58 -10.24 12.84
CA ALA A 166 4.14 -9.08 12.13
C ALA A 166 3.09 -8.02 11.70
N PRO A 167 2.32 -7.42 12.64
CA PRO A 167 1.45 -6.30 12.30
C PRO A 167 2.26 -5.16 11.68
N VAL A 168 1.72 -4.51 10.66
CA VAL A 168 2.43 -3.43 9.95
C VAL A 168 2.69 -2.26 10.90
N VAL A 169 3.89 -1.70 10.87
CA VAL A 169 4.26 -0.50 11.63
C VAL A 169 3.82 0.74 10.84
N VAL A 170 3.09 1.66 11.45
CA VAL A 170 2.56 2.83 10.74
C VAL A 170 2.87 4.13 11.49
N ASP A 171 3.53 5.05 10.79
CA ASP A 171 3.67 6.45 11.18
C ASP A 171 2.72 7.30 10.32
N LEU A 172 1.55 7.63 10.88
CA LEU A 172 0.56 8.49 10.25
C LEU A 172 0.72 9.93 10.74
N VAL A 173 0.83 10.88 9.81
CA VAL A 173 0.69 12.31 10.10
C VAL A 173 -0.57 12.84 9.42
N LEU A 174 -1.47 13.43 10.22
CA LEU A 174 -2.66 14.14 9.77
C LEU A 174 -2.40 15.64 9.82
N HIS A 175 -2.90 16.41 8.86
CA HIS A 175 -3.03 17.87 9.05
C HIS A 175 -4.20 18.19 10.00
N GLU A 176 -4.10 19.25 10.78
CA GLU A 176 -5.14 19.65 11.75
C GLU A 176 -6.51 19.92 11.11
N SER A 177 -6.58 20.26 9.82
CA SER A 177 -7.85 20.35 9.08
C SER A 177 -8.68 19.06 9.12
N VAL A 178 -8.04 17.89 9.14
CA VAL A 178 -8.72 16.59 9.20
C VAL A 178 -9.52 16.43 10.50
N LEU A 179 -9.14 17.14 11.57
CA LEU A 179 -9.84 17.15 12.86
C LEU A 179 -11.05 18.11 12.89
N HIS A 180 -11.27 18.88 11.82
CA HIS A 180 -12.34 19.88 11.72
C HIS A 180 -13.30 19.65 10.55
N THR A 181 -12.92 18.83 9.56
CA THR A 181 -13.81 18.37 8.50
C THR A 181 -14.88 17.44 9.06
N VAL A 182 -16.13 17.92 9.13
CA VAL A 182 -17.28 17.10 9.54
C VAL A 182 -17.61 16.09 8.45
N VAL A 183 -17.64 14.81 8.81
CA VAL A 183 -18.02 13.71 7.92
C VAL A 183 -19.26 13.01 8.49
N GLY A 184 -20.32 12.97 7.70
CA GLY A 184 -21.65 12.55 8.16
C GLY A 184 -22.26 13.58 9.11
N ASN A 185 -21.86 13.53 10.38
CA ASN A 185 -22.27 14.49 11.41
C ASN A 185 -21.21 14.61 12.52
N HIS A 186 -21.44 15.50 13.49
CA HIS A 186 -20.52 15.73 14.60
C HIS A 186 -20.31 14.50 15.50
N SER A 187 -21.31 13.65 15.71
CA SER A 187 -21.17 12.41 16.50
C SER A 187 -20.28 11.38 15.81
N VAL A 188 -20.47 11.18 14.49
CA VAL A 188 -19.62 10.32 13.65
C VAL A 188 -18.17 10.83 13.65
N THR A 189 -17.98 12.14 13.47
CA THR A 189 -16.66 12.78 13.49
C THR A 189 -16.00 12.63 14.87
N ALA A 190 -16.72 12.87 15.96
CA ALA A 190 -16.24 12.67 17.32
C ALA A 190 -15.86 11.20 17.62
N SER A 191 -16.63 10.23 17.11
CA SER A 191 -16.29 8.81 17.22
C SER A 191 -15.05 8.44 16.43
N GLN A 192 -14.87 9.02 15.23
CA GLN A 192 -13.66 8.86 14.44
C GLN A 192 -12.42 9.39 15.16
N LEU A 193 -12.50 10.58 15.75
CA LEU A 193 -11.38 11.20 16.46
C LEU A 193 -11.04 10.46 17.78
N ARG A 194 -12.05 9.92 18.48
CA ARG A 194 -11.84 8.97 19.60
C ARG A 194 -11.11 7.72 19.14
N HIS A 195 -11.56 7.08 18.04
CA HIS A 195 -10.91 5.89 17.48
C HIS A 195 -9.44 6.13 17.12
N LEU A 196 -9.10 7.27 16.50
CA LEU A 196 -7.70 7.63 16.22
C LEU A 196 -6.87 7.77 17.50
N ALA A 197 -7.41 8.45 18.52
CA ALA A 197 -6.73 8.60 19.80
C ALA A 197 -6.46 7.24 20.47
N ASP A 198 -7.38 6.29 20.36
CA ASP A 198 -7.27 5.00 21.03
C ASP A 198 -6.40 4.00 20.23
N ILE A 199 -6.48 3.97 18.90
CA ILE A 199 -5.60 3.11 18.08
C ILE A 199 -4.12 3.57 18.13
N SER A 200 -3.86 4.87 18.36
CA SER A 200 -2.50 5.42 18.62
C SER A 200 -1.85 4.96 19.94
N THR A 201 -2.50 4.08 20.70
CA THR A 201 -1.91 3.43 21.89
C THR A 201 -1.25 2.08 21.56
N ARG A 202 -1.41 1.57 20.33
CA ARG A 202 -0.78 0.32 19.89
C ARG A 202 0.72 0.54 19.62
N PRO A 203 1.60 -0.43 19.94
CA PRO A 203 3.05 -0.27 19.77
C PRO A 203 3.49 -0.18 18.30
N ASN A 204 2.64 -0.59 17.36
CA ASN A 204 2.88 -0.53 15.93
C ASN A 204 2.20 0.67 15.22
N VAL A 205 1.58 1.60 15.96
CA VAL A 205 0.81 2.71 15.38
C VAL A 205 1.19 4.03 16.06
N THR A 206 1.86 4.90 15.32
CA THR A 206 2.12 6.29 15.71
C THR A 206 1.19 7.21 14.92
N ILE A 207 0.46 8.10 15.60
CA ILE A 207 -0.34 9.15 14.96
C ILE A 207 0.14 10.52 15.45
N ARG A 208 0.57 11.37 14.52
CA ARG A 208 0.94 12.77 14.75
C ARG A 208 -0.05 13.71 14.07
N VAL A 209 -0.19 14.93 14.58
CA VAL A 209 -0.97 16.01 13.96
C VAL A 209 -0.02 17.16 13.62
N LEU A 210 0.00 17.59 12.36
CA LEU A 210 0.65 18.82 11.92
C LEU A 210 -0.32 20.00 12.16
N PRO A 211 -0.03 20.90 13.13
CA PRO A 211 -0.94 21.97 13.50
C PRO A 211 -0.88 23.13 12.51
N TYR A 212 -1.97 23.88 12.38
CA TYR A 212 -2.06 25.02 11.45
C TYR A 212 -0.95 26.07 11.65
N SER A 213 -0.46 26.22 12.88
CA SER A 213 0.59 27.19 13.24
C SER A 213 1.96 26.94 12.60
N VAL A 214 2.18 25.76 12.01
CA VAL A 214 3.41 25.43 11.26
C VAL A 214 3.35 25.94 9.82
N GLY A 215 2.16 26.15 9.26
CA GLY A 215 1.99 26.52 7.85
C GLY A 215 2.46 25.42 6.90
N PHE A 216 3.32 25.78 5.93
CA PHE A 216 3.86 24.85 4.93
C PHE A 216 5.34 24.53 5.24
N PRO A 217 5.67 23.48 6.00
CA PRO A 217 7.05 23.20 6.43
C PRO A 217 8.00 22.82 5.29
N LEU A 218 7.46 22.58 4.09
CA LEU A 218 8.20 22.30 2.85
C LEU A 218 8.20 23.48 1.86
N GLY A 219 7.65 24.63 2.24
CA GLY A 219 7.51 25.81 1.37
C GLY A 219 6.53 25.65 0.20
N THR A 220 5.85 24.51 0.10
CA THR A 220 4.92 24.16 -0.98
C THR A 220 3.83 23.22 -0.44
N PRO A 221 2.59 23.24 -0.97
CA PRO A 221 1.60 22.20 -0.68
C PRO A 221 2.09 20.84 -1.16
N VAL A 222 1.87 19.80 -0.34
CA VAL A 222 2.17 18.40 -0.68
C VAL A 222 0.89 17.58 -0.50
N GLY A 223 0.46 16.93 -1.58
CA GLY A 223 -0.73 16.06 -1.60
C GLY A 223 -0.57 14.79 -0.76
N PRO A 224 -1.65 14.00 -0.58
CA PRO A 224 -1.61 12.76 0.18
C PRO A 224 -0.64 11.74 -0.45
N PHE A 225 0.19 11.11 0.38
CA PHE A 225 1.08 10.03 -0.03
C PHE A 225 1.27 8.99 1.08
N ALA A 226 1.68 7.80 0.68
CA ALA A 226 2.18 6.76 1.57
C ALA A 226 3.52 6.23 1.05
N ILE A 227 4.49 6.02 1.93
CA ILE A 227 5.76 5.35 1.64
C ILE A 227 5.69 3.96 2.26
N LEU A 228 5.82 2.92 1.45
CA LEU A 228 5.66 1.51 1.84
C LEU A 228 7.00 0.80 1.76
N ASP A 229 7.40 0.17 2.86
CA ASP A 229 8.60 -0.66 2.98
C ASP A 229 8.26 -2.13 3.15
N PHE A 230 9.10 -2.99 2.59
CA PHE A 230 8.91 -4.43 2.57
C PHE A 230 10.02 -5.13 3.36
N GLU A 231 9.76 -6.35 3.82
CA GLU A 231 10.85 -7.21 4.31
C GLU A 231 11.72 -7.68 3.13
N ALA A 232 13.01 -7.89 3.39
CA ALA A 232 13.89 -8.51 2.41
C ALA A 232 13.38 -9.92 2.10
N SER A 233 13.13 -10.23 0.83
CA SER A 233 12.59 -11.53 0.43
C SER A 233 13.63 -12.64 0.66
N SER A 234 13.16 -13.86 0.92
CA SER A 234 14.01 -15.03 1.20
C SER A 234 14.90 -15.45 0.02
N ASN A 235 14.67 -14.89 -1.17
CA ASN A 235 15.50 -15.06 -2.36
C ASN A 235 16.67 -14.06 -2.47
N GLY A 236 16.89 -13.19 -1.49
CA GLY A 236 17.97 -12.18 -1.50
C GLY A 236 17.71 -10.96 -2.39
N VAL A 237 16.50 -10.82 -2.95
CA VAL A 237 16.06 -9.62 -3.67
C VAL A 237 15.08 -8.87 -2.78
N ALA A 238 15.51 -7.72 -2.24
CA ALA A 238 14.59 -6.81 -1.57
C ALA A 238 13.63 -6.20 -2.61
N GLU A 239 12.34 -6.18 -2.29
CA GLU A 239 11.40 -5.31 -3.02
C GLU A 239 11.72 -3.85 -2.64
N PRO A 240 11.86 -2.92 -3.61
CA PRO A 240 12.18 -1.55 -3.29
C PRO A 240 11.04 -0.89 -2.50
N THR A 241 11.38 0.15 -1.73
CA THR A 241 10.38 1.08 -1.19
C THR A 241 9.50 1.61 -2.32
N VAL A 242 8.18 1.58 -2.12
CA VAL A 242 7.20 2.15 -3.06
C VAL A 242 6.59 3.40 -2.44
N VAL A 243 6.61 4.53 -3.15
CA VAL A 243 5.76 5.68 -2.81
C VAL A 243 4.47 5.60 -3.59
N TYR A 244 3.35 5.52 -2.89
CA TYR A 244 2.01 5.67 -3.43
C TYR A 244 1.55 7.12 -3.29
N VAL A 245 1.11 7.73 -4.40
CA VAL A 245 0.53 9.08 -4.44
C VAL A 245 -0.90 8.97 -4.95
N GLU A 246 -1.86 9.37 -4.12
CA GLU A 246 -3.29 9.28 -4.42
C GLU A 246 -3.73 10.52 -5.20
N ASN A 247 -4.25 10.36 -6.42
CA ASN A 247 -4.86 11.47 -7.17
C ASN A 247 -6.28 11.11 -7.64
N TYR A 248 -7.10 12.13 -7.85
CA TYR A 248 -8.52 11.96 -8.18
C TYR A 248 -8.79 11.05 -9.40
N THR A 249 -7.99 11.23 -10.46
CA THR A 249 -8.13 10.53 -11.75
C THR A 249 -7.26 9.26 -11.89
N GLY A 250 -6.26 9.06 -11.02
CA GLY A 250 -5.35 7.91 -11.09
C GLY A 250 -4.14 8.05 -10.18
N ASP A 251 -3.79 6.94 -9.53
CA ASP A 251 -2.71 6.89 -8.55
C ASP A 251 -1.34 6.70 -9.21
N MET A 252 -0.28 7.16 -8.54
CA MET A 252 1.10 6.95 -8.97
C MET A 252 1.85 6.05 -7.98
N TYR A 253 2.71 5.19 -8.52
CA TYR A 253 3.60 4.31 -7.76
C TYR A 253 5.05 4.60 -8.18
N LEU A 254 5.83 5.21 -7.29
CA LEU A 254 7.21 5.62 -7.54
C LEU A 254 8.18 4.69 -6.83
N GLU A 255 9.20 4.24 -7.56
CA GLU A 255 10.19 3.23 -7.13
C GLU A 255 11.63 3.66 -7.44
N GLU A 256 11.82 4.83 -8.06
CA GLU A 256 13.14 5.38 -8.36
C GLU A 256 13.73 6.02 -7.11
N ASP A 257 15.00 5.72 -6.80
CA ASP A 257 15.67 6.18 -5.58
C ASP A 257 15.60 7.70 -5.41
N ALA A 258 15.71 8.48 -6.49
CA ALA A 258 15.61 9.93 -6.45
C ALA A 258 14.24 10.43 -5.95
N ASP A 259 13.15 9.80 -6.38
CA ASP A 259 11.79 10.12 -5.94
C ASP A 259 11.56 9.63 -4.51
N VAL A 260 11.93 8.38 -4.20
CA VAL A 260 11.81 7.81 -2.85
C VAL A 260 12.53 8.70 -1.82
N GLN A 261 13.77 9.11 -2.10
CA GLN A 261 14.54 9.99 -1.22
C GLN A 261 13.98 11.41 -1.14
N ARG A 262 13.26 11.88 -2.16
CA ARG A 262 12.52 13.16 -2.09
C ARG A 262 11.33 13.05 -1.14
N TYR A 263 10.53 11.99 -1.23
CA TYR A 263 9.39 11.76 -0.35
C TYR A 263 9.81 11.44 1.10
N ARG A 264 10.91 10.71 1.34
CA ARG A 264 11.45 10.51 2.69
C ARG A 264 11.83 11.84 3.37
N ARG A 265 12.53 12.72 2.65
CA ARG A 265 12.85 14.07 3.16
C ARG A 265 11.60 14.89 3.45
N ALA A 266 10.57 14.80 2.59
CA ALA A 266 9.28 15.44 2.84
C ALA A 266 8.61 14.91 4.12
N SER A 267 8.51 13.58 4.25
CA SER A 267 7.91 12.91 5.40
C SER A 267 8.67 13.22 6.70
N ALA A 268 9.99 13.14 6.71
CA ALA A 268 10.81 13.46 7.88
C ALA A 268 10.62 14.90 8.36
N THR A 269 10.57 15.87 7.44
CA THR A 269 10.29 17.28 7.78
C THR A 269 8.87 17.47 8.33
N ILE A 270 7.87 16.82 7.74
CA ILE A 270 6.48 16.84 8.23
C ILE A 270 6.38 16.21 9.63
N GLN A 271 7.03 15.06 9.87
CA GLN A 271 7.06 14.39 11.17
C GLN A 271 7.78 15.21 12.25
N HIS A 272 8.90 15.87 11.90
CA HIS A 272 9.68 16.70 12.81
C HIS A 272 8.96 17.98 13.23
N THR A 273 8.11 18.53 12.36
CA THR A 273 7.34 19.76 12.62
C THR A 273 5.92 19.50 13.15
N ALA A 274 5.43 18.25 13.07
CA ALA A 274 4.19 17.84 13.71
C ALA A 274 4.32 17.73 15.24
N LEU A 275 3.17 17.76 15.93
CA LEU A 275 3.10 17.44 17.36
C LEU A 275 3.56 16.00 17.61
N ASP A 276 4.19 15.76 18.76
CA ASP A 276 4.51 14.40 19.20
C ASP A 276 3.24 13.54 19.38
N ALA A 277 3.41 12.22 19.51
CA ALA A 277 2.29 11.28 19.58
C ALA A 277 1.38 11.47 20.82
N VAL A 278 1.91 11.99 21.93
CA VAL A 278 1.17 12.23 23.18
C VAL A 278 0.36 13.52 23.07
N ALA A 279 0.98 14.60 22.58
CA ALA A 279 0.33 15.87 22.28
C ALA A 279 -0.76 15.68 21.21
N SER A 280 -0.47 14.93 20.15
CA SER A 280 -1.41 14.59 19.08
C SER A 280 -2.61 13.78 19.58
N ARG A 281 -2.40 12.73 20.39
CA ARG A 281 -3.49 11.98 21.03
C ARG A 281 -4.34 12.85 21.96
N THR A 282 -3.72 13.82 22.63
CA THR A 282 -4.41 14.79 23.49
C THR A 282 -5.29 15.74 22.67
N LEU A 283 -4.75 16.25 21.54
CA LEU A 283 -5.48 17.08 20.58
C LEU A 283 -6.68 16.35 19.98
N LEU A 284 -6.50 15.10 19.53
CA LEU A 284 -7.56 14.24 19.02
C LEU A 284 -8.70 14.06 20.04
N ARG A 285 -8.37 13.77 21.30
CA ARG A 285 -9.36 13.65 22.40
C ARG A 285 -10.08 14.96 22.70
N ARG A 286 -9.37 16.10 22.62
CA ARG A 286 -9.95 17.44 22.81
C ARG A 286 -10.93 17.80 21.69
N ALA A 287 -10.55 17.57 20.44
CA ALA A 287 -11.40 17.80 19.26
C ALA A 287 -12.65 16.91 19.30
N ALA A 288 -12.50 15.62 19.61
CA ALA A 288 -13.62 14.69 19.75
C ALA A 288 -14.66 15.12 20.81
N ARG A 289 -14.22 15.69 21.94
CA ARG A 289 -15.13 16.23 22.96
C ARG A 289 -15.88 17.46 22.47
N LYS A 290 -15.18 18.37 21.77
CA LYS A 290 -15.76 19.62 21.24
C LYS A 290 -16.85 19.36 20.20
N ASP A 291 -16.69 18.35 19.35
CA ASP A 291 -17.72 17.99 18.38
C ASP A 291 -18.87 17.20 19.01
N ALA A 292 -18.63 16.37 20.03
CA ALA A 292 -19.70 15.70 20.76
C ALA A 292 -20.64 16.66 21.53
N THR A 293 -20.30 17.95 21.64
CA THR A 293 -21.10 19.01 22.30
C THR A 293 -21.76 20.00 21.32
N LYS A 294 -21.79 19.69 20.02
CA LYS A 294 -22.46 20.46 18.96
C LYS A 294 -23.64 19.69 18.38
#